data_AF-A0A2L0VS14-F1
#
_entry.id   AF-A0A2L0VS14-F1
#
_cell.length_a   1.000
_cell.length_b   1.000
_cell.length_c   1.000
_cell.angle_alpha   90.00
_cell.angle_beta   90.00
_cell.angle_gamma   90.00
#
_symmetry.space_group_name_H-M   'P 1'
#
loop_
_entity.id
_entity.type
_entity.pdbx_description
1 polymer ?
#
loop_
_entity_poly.entity_id
_entity_poly.type
_entity_poly.pdbx_seq_one_letter_code
_entity_poly.pdbx_strand_id
1 'polypeptide(L)'
;MPGYSVKSGVDRKDRECEIVTTQIEVVSERTGYGFLHLSDIHFGQERGGEVFINREIKKDLVRFLKDVKAKREKAGLLPVDGVVVTGDIAFSGKANEYRDASEWLAQITDALGCKETSVHVVPGNHDVDRKKISPGVHAIIDQVMEKGQEALDLYLSDETDRERLYDRFSEYRVFAAGYGCRLDREGGAAGTKDFPLRNGLKLRFIGMNSALICRGRDEDAEPGKLFLGAKQRAVSMDDGVEQIILMHHPISWLADGPDSWNYFKNRARIFISGHEHRPDLGVDEIEGNGTVLRIDSGATVPPKGEDGHGYTFNIIDLALDDQNAALNVVVRGYIWDRGTTSFREDHERFAGNHEHELCLPCPRFARVNVESGGSGADDLAEKVAPTGSQEVAAEASMGIDEERFAELRLKYFHSLTPLQRLEILVDLAILPSDWSGSLTSALELSAIEAIAGMGRLDDLEEAIGKYAAGAGNGAGE
;
A
#
# COMPACT_ATOMS: atom_id res chain seq x y z
N MET A 1 -80.04 6.69 31.61
CA MET A 1 -79.27 6.24 32.79
C MET A 1 -78.78 4.82 32.54
N PRO A 2 -77.66 4.37 33.14
CA PRO A 2 -76.30 4.90 32.99
C PRO A 2 -75.33 3.82 32.44
N GLY A 3 -74.08 4.11 32.05
CA GLY A 3 -73.37 5.39 32.18
C GLY A 3 -71.97 5.44 31.54
N TYR A 4 -71.24 6.49 31.93
CA TYR A 4 -69.86 6.92 31.62
C TYR A 4 -68.81 5.79 31.70
N SER A 5 -67.60 5.84 31.10
CA SER A 5 -66.75 6.95 30.58
C SER A 5 -65.81 6.44 29.43
N VAL A 6 -64.80 7.11 28.85
CA VAL A 6 -64.07 8.37 29.16
C VAL A 6 -63.65 9.15 27.87
N LYS A 7 -62.60 9.98 27.92
CA LYS A 7 -61.99 10.84 26.86
C LYS A 7 -60.80 10.10 26.16
N SER A 8 -60.07 10.59 25.14
CA SER A 8 -59.93 11.92 24.48
C SER A 8 -59.15 11.81 23.16
N GLY A 9 -59.37 12.76 22.24
CA GLY A 9 -58.30 13.41 21.45
C GLY A 9 -57.59 12.61 20.36
N VAL A 10 -58.09 12.71 19.12
CA VAL A 10 -57.27 12.44 17.92
C VAL A 10 -56.59 13.76 17.53
N ASP A 11 -55.30 13.88 17.82
CA ASP A 11 -54.48 15.00 17.34
C ASP A 11 -53.96 14.66 15.93
N ARG A 12 -54.34 15.45 14.93
CA ARG A 12 -53.81 15.32 13.57
C ARG A 12 -52.54 16.15 13.49
N LYS A 13 -51.38 15.50 13.55
CA LYS A 13 -50.13 16.09 13.07
C LYS A 13 -49.82 15.59 11.69
N ASP A 14 -49.59 16.54 10.80
CA ASP A 14 -49.12 16.33 9.44
C ASP A 14 -47.80 15.54 9.47
N ARG A 15 -47.72 14.50 8.64
CA ARG A 15 -46.43 13.91 8.28
C ARG A 15 -45.97 14.61 7.02
N GLU A 16 -45.10 15.61 7.19
CA GLU A 16 -44.31 16.12 6.10
C GLU A 16 -43.49 14.96 5.52
N CYS A 17 -43.53 14.83 4.19
CA CYS A 17 -42.78 13.81 3.49
C CYS A 17 -41.35 14.33 3.32
N GLU A 18 -40.49 14.10 4.32
CA GLU A 18 -39.07 14.40 4.20
C GLU A 18 -38.48 13.63 3.01
N ILE A 19 -38.00 14.41 2.04
CA ILE A 19 -37.25 13.89 0.90
C ILE A 19 -35.92 13.41 1.46
N VAL A 20 -35.73 12.09 1.47
CA VAL A 20 -34.41 11.49 1.72
C VAL A 20 -33.53 11.85 0.53
N THR A 21 -32.83 12.98 0.61
CA THR A 21 -31.72 13.29 -0.29
C THR A 21 -30.62 12.27 -0.04
N THR A 22 -30.59 11.24 -0.88
CA THR A 22 -29.45 10.34 -1.02
C THR A 22 -28.19 11.18 -1.15
N GLN A 23 -27.19 10.91 -0.31
CA GLN A 23 -25.90 11.60 -0.42
C GLN A 23 -25.33 11.32 -1.82
N ILE A 24 -25.10 12.40 -2.56
CA ILE A 24 -24.46 12.35 -3.87
C ILE A 24 -23.03 11.87 -3.62
N GLU A 25 -22.62 10.77 -4.25
CA GLU A 25 -21.22 10.33 -4.22
C GLU A 25 -20.33 11.49 -4.67
N VAL A 26 -19.32 11.80 -3.87
CA VAL A 26 -18.33 12.82 -4.22
C VAL A 26 -17.47 12.26 -5.34
N VAL A 27 -17.91 12.49 -6.58
CA VAL A 27 -17.08 12.26 -7.77
C VAL A 27 -15.83 13.11 -7.59
N SER A 28 -14.68 12.44 -7.47
CA SER A 28 -13.41 13.11 -7.22
C SER A 28 -13.10 14.06 -8.38
N GLU A 29 -13.03 15.38 -8.18
CA GLU A 29 -12.69 16.35 -9.24
C GLU A 29 -11.21 16.28 -9.69
N ARG A 30 -10.51 15.21 -9.33
CA ARG A 30 -9.07 15.09 -9.46
C ARG A 30 -8.67 14.47 -10.79
N THR A 31 -7.75 15.14 -11.49
CA THR A 31 -7.24 14.74 -12.81
C THR A 31 -5.93 13.94 -12.76
N GLY A 32 -5.23 13.88 -11.63
CA GLY A 32 -3.96 13.13 -11.56
C GLY A 32 -3.27 13.19 -10.21
N TYR A 33 -2.30 12.31 -10.01
CA TYR A 33 -1.55 12.13 -8.76
C TYR A 33 -0.03 12.08 -9.03
N GLY A 34 0.77 12.65 -8.14
CA GLY A 34 2.23 12.49 -8.14
C GLY A 34 2.70 11.58 -7.00
N PHE A 35 3.70 10.75 -7.24
CA PHE A 35 4.24 9.81 -6.25
C PHE A 35 5.77 9.89 -6.18
N LEU A 36 6.33 9.93 -4.97
CA LEU A 36 7.73 9.60 -4.75
C LEU A 36 7.86 8.08 -4.74
N HIS A 37 8.71 7.51 -5.59
CA HIS A 37 9.01 6.08 -5.62
C HIS A 37 10.43 5.83 -5.10
N LEU A 38 10.49 5.03 -4.03
CA LEU A 38 11.68 4.57 -3.34
C LEU A 38 11.75 3.04 -3.41
N SER A 39 12.95 2.50 -3.26
CA SER A 39 13.21 1.07 -3.09
C SER A 39 14.54 0.88 -2.36
N ASP A 40 14.76 -0.25 -1.70
CA ASP A 40 16.09 -0.67 -1.24
C ASP A 40 16.76 0.44 -0.39
N ILE A 41 16.12 0.74 0.74
CA ILE A 41 16.55 1.76 1.72
C ILE A 41 17.41 1.12 2.81
N HIS A 42 17.20 -0.18 3.08
CA HIS A 42 18.06 -1.05 3.88
C HIS A 42 18.44 -0.45 5.25
N PHE A 43 17.46 0.06 6.01
CA PHE A 43 17.72 0.59 7.35
C PHE A 43 18.41 -0.47 8.23
N GLY A 44 19.56 -0.11 8.80
CA GLY A 44 20.36 -1.02 9.61
C GLY A 44 21.52 -1.71 8.86
N GLN A 45 21.72 -1.43 7.57
CA GLN A 45 22.87 -1.99 6.82
C GLN A 45 24.22 -1.39 7.20
N GLU A 46 24.24 -0.10 7.56
CA GLU A 46 25.46 0.71 7.55
C GLU A 46 26.45 0.34 8.66
N ARG A 47 27.76 0.36 8.39
CA ARG A 47 28.81 0.06 9.38
C ARG A 47 29.95 1.08 9.31
N GLY A 48 30.47 1.49 10.46
CA GLY A 48 31.60 2.43 10.53
C GLY A 48 31.27 3.79 9.91
N GLY A 49 32.13 4.29 9.02
CA GLY A 49 31.99 5.61 8.38
C GLY A 49 30.70 5.79 7.57
N GLU A 50 30.17 4.70 6.98
CA GLU A 50 28.96 4.72 6.15
C GLU A 50 27.72 5.13 6.94
N VAL A 51 27.68 4.87 8.24
CA VAL A 51 26.59 5.31 9.13
C VAL A 51 26.43 6.83 9.08
N PHE A 52 27.54 7.57 9.00
CA PHE A 52 27.52 9.03 8.93
C PHE A 52 27.20 9.52 7.52
N ILE A 53 27.80 8.90 6.50
CA ILE A 53 27.59 9.27 5.09
C ILE A 53 26.13 9.07 4.69
N ASN A 54 25.58 7.88 4.90
CA ASN A 54 24.22 7.55 4.50
C ASN A 54 23.20 8.36 5.32
N ARG A 55 23.49 8.69 6.58
CA ARG A 55 22.66 9.58 7.39
C ARG A 55 22.61 11.00 6.84
N GLU A 56 23.73 11.57 6.37
CA GLU A 56 23.70 12.89 5.73
C GLU A 56 23.01 12.83 4.36
N ILE A 57 23.26 11.79 3.53
CA ILE A 57 22.54 11.63 2.25
C ILE A 57 21.02 11.47 2.46
N LYS A 58 20.59 10.72 3.48
CA LYS A 58 19.17 10.60 3.89
C LYS A 58 18.56 11.95 4.30
N LYS A 59 19.33 12.85 4.93
CA LYS A 59 18.90 14.23 5.24
C LYS A 59 18.91 15.14 4.01
N ASP A 60 19.89 14.99 3.13
CA ASP A 60 19.98 15.78 1.90
C ASP A 60 18.88 15.39 0.91
N LEU A 61 18.39 14.15 0.93
CA LEU A 61 17.17 13.77 0.22
C LEU A 61 15.95 14.52 0.78
N VAL A 62 15.75 14.54 2.10
CA VAL A 62 14.67 15.32 2.74
C VAL A 62 14.75 16.81 2.37
N ARG A 63 15.95 17.41 2.35
CA ARG A 63 16.15 18.80 1.90
C ARG A 63 15.82 18.99 0.41
N PHE A 64 16.34 18.11 -0.44
CA PHE A 64 16.12 18.16 -1.88
C PHE A 64 14.65 18.04 -2.25
N LEU A 65 13.88 17.20 -1.55
CA LEU A 65 12.44 17.05 -1.79
C LEU A 65 11.65 18.32 -1.43
N LYS A 66 12.08 19.11 -0.44
CA LYS A 66 11.49 20.44 -0.16
C LYS A 66 11.72 21.41 -1.33
N ASP A 67 12.91 21.40 -1.92
CA ASP A 67 13.22 22.19 -3.12
C ASP A 67 12.42 21.70 -4.35
N VAL A 68 12.26 20.38 -4.51
CA VAL A 68 11.45 19.81 -5.60
C VAL A 68 9.98 20.20 -5.45
N LYS A 69 9.40 20.09 -4.24
CA LYS A 69 8.03 20.53 -3.95
C LYS A 69 7.83 21.98 -4.36
N ALA A 70 8.67 22.89 -3.88
CA ALA A 70 8.57 24.33 -4.19
C ALA A 70 8.76 24.64 -5.69
N LYS A 71 9.62 23.89 -6.40
CA LYS A 71 9.78 24.01 -7.86
C LYS A 71 8.52 23.55 -8.60
N ARG A 72 7.92 22.42 -8.19
CA ARG A 72 6.70 21.84 -8.79
C ARG A 72 5.49 22.75 -8.59
N GLU A 73 5.28 23.25 -7.37
CA GLU A 73 4.25 24.26 -7.05
C GLU A 73 4.39 25.51 -7.94
N LYS A 74 5.60 26.05 -8.05
CA LYS A 74 5.88 27.23 -8.90
C LYS A 74 5.66 26.96 -10.39
N ALA A 75 5.89 25.73 -10.85
CA ALA A 75 5.71 25.31 -12.24
C ALA A 75 4.27 24.90 -12.58
N GLY A 76 3.37 24.80 -11.59
CA GLY A 76 2.01 24.28 -11.78
C GLY A 76 1.95 22.79 -12.09
N LEU A 77 2.99 22.03 -11.72
CA LEU A 77 3.01 20.57 -11.83
C LEU A 77 2.18 19.94 -10.70
N LEU A 78 1.81 18.67 -10.85
CA LEU A 78 1.08 17.93 -9.83
C LEU A 78 1.81 17.98 -8.46
N PRO A 79 1.09 18.05 -7.33
CA PRO A 79 1.70 17.79 -6.03
C PRO A 79 2.20 16.34 -5.98
N VAL A 80 3.10 16.04 -5.04
CA VAL A 80 3.44 14.66 -4.70
C VAL A 80 2.54 14.26 -3.53
N ASP A 81 1.63 13.33 -3.76
CA ASP A 81 0.50 12.98 -2.89
C ASP A 81 0.81 11.83 -1.93
N GLY A 82 1.85 11.07 -2.22
CA GLY A 82 2.24 9.90 -1.45
C GLY A 82 3.62 9.38 -1.81
N VAL A 83 4.05 8.39 -1.04
CA VAL A 83 5.33 7.71 -1.18
C VAL A 83 5.06 6.23 -1.44
N VAL A 84 5.70 5.65 -2.44
CA VAL A 84 5.66 4.22 -2.76
C VAL A 84 7.02 3.63 -2.45
N VAL A 85 7.08 2.55 -1.69
CA VAL A 85 8.33 1.84 -1.35
C VAL A 85 8.27 0.38 -1.80
N THR A 86 9.06 0.02 -2.80
CA THR A 86 9.07 -1.33 -3.42
C THR A 86 10.01 -2.31 -2.72
N GLY A 87 9.91 -2.42 -1.40
CA GLY A 87 10.65 -3.40 -0.59
C GLY A 87 12.06 -3.00 -0.18
N ASP A 88 12.67 -3.89 0.61
CA ASP A 88 13.96 -3.76 1.28
C ASP A 88 14.06 -2.44 2.06
N ILE A 89 13.07 -2.27 2.95
CA ILE A 89 12.95 -1.12 3.83
C ILE A 89 13.90 -1.30 5.00
N ALA A 90 13.83 -2.45 5.68
CA ALA A 90 14.76 -2.89 6.69
C ALA A 90 15.88 -3.74 6.09
N PHE A 91 17.05 -3.77 6.71
CA PHE A 91 18.18 -4.62 6.28
C PHE A 91 18.08 -6.07 6.78
N SER A 92 17.38 -6.30 7.91
CA SER A 92 17.27 -7.63 8.52
C SER A 92 15.94 -7.90 9.23
N GLY A 93 14.90 -7.16 8.87
CA GLY A 93 13.53 -7.31 9.39
C GLY A 93 13.36 -6.96 10.86
N LYS A 94 14.11 -5.98 11.42
CA LYS A 94 14.11 -5.68 12.86
C LYS A 94 13.27 -4.46 13.26
N ALA A 95 12.66 -4.53 14.43
CA ALA A 95 11.82 -3.48 15.01
C ALA A 95 12.48 -2.09 15.02
N ASN A 96 13.78 -2.02 15.35
CA ASN A 96 14.53 -0.76 15.34
C ASN A 96 14.79 -0.24 13.91
N GLU A 97 14.96 -1.13 12.93
CA GLU A 97 15.15 -0.75 11.53
C GLU A 97 13.86 -0.12 10.98
N TYR A 98 12.69 -0.69 11.31
CA TYR A 98 11.39 -0.13 10.94
C TYR A 98 11.03 1.16 11.68
N ARG A 99 11.40 1.31 12.97
CA ARG A 99 11.22 2.58 13.68
C ARG A 99 12.04 3.69 13.03
N ASP A 100 13.33 3.45 12.78
CA ASP A 100 14.21 4.42 12.12
C ASP A 100 13.69 4.74 10.70
N ALA A 101 13.07 3.76 10.02
CA ALA A 101 12.38 3.96 8.74
C ALA A 101 11.12 4.82 8.85
N SER A 102 10.23 4.59 9.82
CA SER A 102 9.01 5.40 10.00
C SER A 102 9.35 6.84 10.37
N GLU A 103 10.32 7.06 11.27
CA GLU A 103 10.81 8.40 11.63
C GLU A 103 11.35 9.18 10.42
N TRP A 104 11.99 8.49 9.47
CA TRP A 104 12.49 9.09 8.24
C TRP A 104 11.40 9.28 7.19
N LEU A 105 10.48 8.34 7.03
CA LEU A 105 9.34 8.48 6.12
C LEU A 105 8.41 9.63 6.53
N ALA A 106 8.23 9.88 7.83
CA ALA A 106 7.54 11.06 8.33
C ALA A 106 8.21 12.38 7.88
N GLN A 107 9.55 12.44 7.91
CA GLN A 107 10.32 13.59 7.40
C GLN A 107 10.21 13.74 5.88
N ILE A 108 10.10 12.62 5.14
CA ILE A 108 9.89 12.61 3.68
C ILE A 108 8.49 13.12 3.34
N THR A 109 7.44 12.68 4.03
CA THR A 109 6.07 13.15 3.79
C THR A 109 5.89 14.63 4.18
N ASP A 110 6.48 15.08 5.29
CA ASP A 110 6.57 16.52 5.64
C ASP A 110 7.25 17.34 4.54
N ALA A 111 8.39 16.85 4.03
CA ALA A 111 9.14 17.53 2.97
C ALA A 111 8.37 17.69 1.67
N LEU A 112 7.55 16.68 1.32
CA LEU A 112 6.66 16.71 0.16
C LEU A 112 5.36 17.47 0.42
N GLY A 113 4.95 17.61 1.69
CA GLY A 113 3.65 18.17 2.08
C GLY A 113 2.46 17.23 1.90
N CYS A 114 2.69 15.92 1.81
CA CYS A 114 1.64 14.92 1.80
C CYS A 114 1.41 14.34 3.21
N LYS A 115 0.28 13.65 3.38
CA LYS A 115 -0.07 13.02 4.67
C LYS A 115 0.90 11.89 4.99
N GLU A 116 1.25 11.73 6.26
CA GLU A 116 2.08 10.61 6.73
C GLU A 116 1.42 9.25 6.47
N THR A 117 0.08 9.21 6.39
CA THR A 117 -0.72 8.03 6.00
C THR A 117 -0.66 7.69 4.51
N SER A 118 -0.14 8.59 3.65
CA SER A 118 0.00 8.42 2.20
C SER A 118 1.25 7.61 1.76
N VAL A 119 1.86 6.84 2.66
CA VAL A 119 2.93 5.89 2.28
C VAL A 119 2.30 4.54 1.88
N HIS A 120 2.76 3.94 0.79
CA HIS A 120 2.42 2.57 0.37
C HIS A 120 3.70 1.73 0.35
N VAL A 121 3.67 0.55 1.00
CA VAL A 121 4.85 -0.31 1.17
C VAL A 121 4.54 -1.75 0.76
N VAL A 122 5.51 -2.42 0.13
CA VAL A 122 5.54 -3.87 -0.07
C VAL A 122 6.84 -4.45 0.53
N PRO A 123 6.90 -5.73 0.92
CA PRO A 123 8.10 -6.31 1.51
C PRO A 123 9.11 -6.78 0.45
N GLY A 124 10.39 -6.61 0.76
CA GLY A 124 11.50 -7.28 0.07
C GLY A 124 12.12 -8.44 0.87
N ASN A 125 13.21 -9.03 0.36
CA ASN A 125 13.86 -10.19 0.98
C ASN A 125 14.74 -9.82 2.20
N HIS A 126 15.10 -8.55 2.38
CA HIS A 126 15.71 -8.04 3.60
C HIS A 126 14.71 -7.65 4.70
N ASP A 127 13.43 -7.48 4.36
CA ASP A 127 12.35 -7.27 5.34
C ASP A 127 11.99 -8.55 6.14
N VAL A 128 12.56 -9.70 5.78
CA VAL A 128 12.43 -11.01 6.44
C VAL A 128 13.36 -11.12 7.66
N ASP A 129 12.80 -11.39 8.85
CA ASP A 129 13.61 -11.79 10.01
C ASP A 129 14.14 -13.23 9.85
N ARG A 130 15.41 -13.32 9.43
CA ARG A 130 16.12 -14.58 9.23
C ARG A 130 16.30 -15.39 10.52
N LYS A 131 16.29 -14.77 11.71
CA LYS A 131 16.36 -15.50 12.99
C LYS A 131 15.07 -16.27 13.29
N LYS A 132 13.98 -15.98 12.58
CA LYS A 132 12.71 -16.72 12.66
C LYS A 132 12.59 -17.83 11.61
N ILE A 133 13.59 -18.00 10.73
CA ILE A 133 13.65 -19.16 9.83
C ILE A 133 14.19 -20.36 10.64
N SER A 134 13.27 -21.13 11.21
CA SER A 134 13.62 -22.40 11.88
C SER A 134 13.90 -23.51 10.85
N PRO A 135 14.51 -24.64 11.23
CA PRO A 135 14.67 -25.79 10.34
C PRO A 135 13.35 -26.30 9.74
N GLY A 136 12.23 -26.13 10.44
CA GLY A 136 10.90 -26.44 9.90
C GLY A 136 10.46 -25.46 8.80
N VAL A 137 10.80 -24.17 8.93
CA VAL A 137 10.53 -23.17 7.88
C VAL A 137 11.44 -23.39 6.67
N HIS A 138 12.71 -23.74 6.87
CA HIS A 138 13.59 -24.17 5.77
C HIS A 138 12.97 -25.35 5.01
N ALA A 139 12.55 -26.41 5.70
CA ALA A 139 11.92 -27.56 5.06
C ALA A 139 10.65 -27.22 4.26
N ILE A 140 9.83 -26.27 4.73
CA ILE A 140 8.68 -25.73 4.01
C ILE A 140 9.14 -25.03 2.71
N ILE A 141 10.09 -24.09 2.81
CA ILE A 141 10.61 -23.33 1.66
C ILE A 141 11.28 -24.26 0.63
N ASP A 142 12.09 -25.22 1.10
CA ASP A 142 12.76 -26.20 0.25
C ASP A 142 11.74 -27.07 -0.51
N GLN A 143 10.68 -27.52 0.17
CA GLN A 143 9.60 -28.25 -0.49
C GLN A 143 8.83 -27.39 -1.51
N VAL A 144 8.64 -26.08 -1.25
CA VAL A 144 8.05 -25.17 -2.24
C VAL A 144 8.98 -24.99 -3.45
N MET A 145 10.29 -24.85 -3.25
CA MET A 145 11.22 -24.72 -4.38
C MET A 145 11.37 -26.02 -5.18
N GLU A 146 11.23 -27.19 -4.54
CA GLU A 146 11.26 -28.49 -5.21
C GLU A 146 9.97 -28.80 -5.98
N LYS A 147 8.80 -28.60 -5.36
CA LYS A 147 7.48 -29.03 -5.88
C LYS A 147 6.66 -27.89 -6.49
N GLY A 148 7.16 -26.67 -6.40
CA GLY A 148 6.54 -25.47 -6.92
C GLY A 148 5.23 -25.10 -6.23
N GLN A 149 4.34 -24.49 -7.00
CA GLN A 149 3.15 -23.82 -6.49
C GLN A 149 2.19 -24.75 -5.73
N GLU A 150 2.03 -26.02 -6.12
CA GLU A 150 1.14 -26.95 -5.42
C GLU A 150 1.54 -27.13 -3.95
N ALA A 151 2.84 -27.10 -3.64
CA ALA A 151 3.31 -27.10 -2.26
C ALA A 151 3.08 -25.76 -1.56
N LEU A 152 3.24 -24.62 -2.26
CA LEU A 152 2.94 -23.30 -1.70
C LEU A 152 1.46 -23.18 -1.32
N ASP A 153 0.56 -23.58 -2.23
CA ASP A 153 -0.88 -23.56 -2.01
C ASP A 153 -1.29 -24.51 -0.87
N LEU A 154 -0.64 -25.67 -0.73
CA LEU A 154 -0.82 -26.58 0.41
C LEU A 154 -0.45 -25.92 1.74
N TYR A 155 0.74 -25.32 1.86
CA TYR A 155 1.17 -24.66 3.09
C TYR A 155 0.37 -23.38 3.42
N LEU A 156 -0.15 -22.70 2.40
CA LEU A 156 -1.07 -21.55 2.57
C LEU A 156 -2.50 -21.96 2.94
N SER A 157 -2.85 -23.25 2.85
CA SER A 157 -4.16 -23.77 3.24
C SER A 157 -4.27 -24.14 4.72
N ASP A 158 -3.14 -24.45 5.39
CA ASP A 158 -3.09 -24.71 6.83
C ASP A 158 -2.68 -23.45 7.61
N GLU A 159 -3.45 -23.05 8.63
CA GLU A 159 -3.18 -21.82 9.38
C GLU A 159 -1.84 -21.84 10.13
N THR A 160 -1.38 -23.01 10.58
CA THR A 160 -0.13 -23.14 11.37
C THR A 160 1.08 -23.01 10.47
N ASP A 161 1.12 -23.72 9.34
CA ASP A 161 2.23 -23.63 8.39
C ASP A 161 2.29 -22.27 7.68
N ARG A 162 1.12 -21.69 7.40
CA ARG A 162 0.97 -20.32 6.93
C ARG A 162 1.56 -19.32 7.92
N GLU A 163 1.19 -19.36 9.20
CA GLU A 163 1.77 -18.40 10.16
C GLU A 163 3.28 -18.60 10.37
N ARG A 164 3.82 -19.82 10.22
CA ARG A 164 5.28 -20.04 10.21
C ARG A 164 5.99 -19.28 9.07
N LEU A 165 5.36 -19.15 7.91
CA LEU A 165 5.89 -18.35 6.80
C LEU A 165 5.80 -16.84 7.09
N TYR A 166 4.68 -16.37 7.66
CA TYR A 166 4.38 -14.95 7.90
C TYR A 166 4.93 -14.36 9.22
N ASP A 167 5.26 -15.15 10.24
CA ASP A 167 5.83 -14.65 11.50
C ASP A 167 7.22 -14.03 11.32
N ARG A 168 7.96 -14.47 10.29
CA ARG A 168 9.23 -13.85 9.89
C ARG A 168 9.09 -12.41 9.43
N PHE A 169 7.88 -12.00 9.04
CA PHE A 169 7.52 -10.62 8.74
C PHE A 169 6.85 -9.93 9.94
N SER A 170 7.00 -10.41 11.19
CA SER A 170 6.27 -9.85 12.35
C SER A 170 6.43 -8.34 12.50
N GLU A 171 7.67 -7.84 12.42
CA GLU A 171 7.98 -6.41 12.53
C GLU A 171 7.53 -5.64 11.29
N TYR A 172 7.73 -6.20 10.09
CA TYR A 172 7.19 -5.64 8.84
C TYR A 172 5.67 -5.49 8.90
N ARG A 173 4.95 -6.47 9.45
CA ARG A 173 3.48 -6.47 9.56
C ARG A 173 2.99 -5.36 10.48
N VAL A 174 3.68 -5.08 11.59
CA VAL A 174 3.39 -3.94 12.47
C VAL A 174 3.61 -2.62 11.73
N PHE A 175 4.77 -2.48 11.09
CA PHE A 175 5.13 -1.30 10.31
C PHE A 175 4.15 -1.02 9.16
N ALA A 176 3.85 -2.02 8.33
CA ALA A 176 2.97 -1.89 7.18
C ALA A 176 1.49 -1.72 7.59
N ALA A 177 1.05 -2.28 8.73
CA ALA A 177 -0.30 -2.07 9.25
C ALA A 177 -0.58 -0.60 9.59
N GLY A 178 0.37 0.14 10.15
CA GLY A 178 0.24 1.59 10.38
C GLY A 178 -0.15 2.35 9.10
N TYR A 179 0.59 2.11 8.02
CA TYR A 179 0.31 2.68 6.69
C TYR A 179 -0.91 2.08 5.98
N GLY A 180 -1.58 1.06 6.52
CA GLY A 180 -2.71 0.38 5.86
C GLY A 180 -2.30 -0.57 4.73
N CYS A 181 -1.03 -0.99 4.68
CA CYS A 181 -0.45 -1.91 3.70
C CYS A 181 -0.30 -3.31 4.28
N ARG A 182 -1.35 -3.80 4.96
CA ARG A 182 -1.30 -5.10 5.65
C ARG A 182 -1.01 -6.24 4.65
N LEU A 183 -0.17 -7.18 5.05
CA LEU A 183 -0.03 -8.44 4.33
C LEU A 183 -1.31 -9.26 4.47
N ASP A 184 -1.93 -9.65 3.36
CA ASP A 184 -2.91 -10.73 3.40
C ASP A 184 -2.20 -12.03 3.81
N ARG A 185 -2.59 -12.58 4.96
CA ARG A 185 -2.05 -13.82 5.52
C ARG A 185 -2.62 -15.06 4.82
N GLU A 186 -3.64 -14.93 3.98
CA GLU A 186 -4.22 -16.03 3.22
C GLU A 186 -3.51 -16.29 1.88
N GLY A 187 -2.41 -15.59 1.59
CA GLY A 187 -1.65 -15.72 0.35
C GLY A 187 -2.05 -14.76 -0.78
N GLY A 188 -2.89 -13.76 -0.51
CA GLY A 188 -3.20 -12.66 -1.44
C GLY A 188 -2.26 -11.46 -1.30
N ALA A 189 -2.75 -10.30 -1.73
CA ALA A 189 -1.96 -9.08 -1.90
C ALA A 189 -1.34 -8.51 -0.59
N ALA A 190 -0.21 -7.81 -0.74
CA ALA A 190 0.42 -6.99 0.28
C ALA A 190 -0.27 -5.60 0.40
N GLY A 191 -1.60 -5.60 0.54
CA GLY A 191 -2.42 -4.40 0.61
C GLY A 191 -2.81 -3.82 -0.76
N THR A 192 -3.80 -2.94 -0.73
CA THR A 192 -4.34 -2.24 -1.90
C THR A 192 -4.67 -0.81 -1.51
N LYS A 193 -4.34 0.17 -2.36
CA LYS A 193 -4.76 1.57 -2.18
C LYS A 193 -5.41 2.10 -3.45
N ASP A 194 -6.52 2.78 -3.25
CA ASP A 194 -7.42 3.27 -4.28
C ASP A 194 -7.30 4.80 -4.36
N PHE A 195 -7.09 5.34 -5.56
CA PHE A 195 -6.85 6.75 -5.84
C PHE A 195 -7.92 7.27 -6.84
N PRO A 196 -9.03 7.84 -6.33
CA PRO A 196 -10.15 8.27 -7.18
C PRO A 196 -9.82 9.44 -8.10
N LEU A 197 -10.08 9.25 -9.38
CA LEU A 197 -10.04 10.27 -10.42
C LEU A 197 -11.47 10.76 -10.75
N ARG A 198 -11.55 11.81 -11.57
CA ARG A 198 -12.80 12.30 -12.13
C ARG A 198 -13.55 11.28 -12.97
N ASN A 199 -14.84 11.57 -13.18
CA ASN A 199 -15.80 10.74 -13.91
C ASN A 199 -15.99 9.33 -13.30
N GLY A 200 -15.68 9.14 -12.00
CA GLY A 200 -15.76 7.84 -11.32
C GLY A 200 -14.60 6.89 -11.63
N LEU A 201 -13.59 7.34 -12.38
CA LEU A 201 -12.41 6.54 -12.72
C LEU A 201 -11.47 6.41 -11.52
N LYS A 202 -10.54 5.45 -11.57
CA LYS A 202 -9.65 5.17 -10.43
C LYS A 202 -8.32 4.52 -10.82
N LEU A 203 -7.26 4.93 -10.12
CA LEU A 203 -6.01 4.17 -10.08
C LEU A 203 -6.00 3.27 -8.84
N ARG A 204 -5.75 1.97 -9.02
CA ARG A 204 -5.63 1.00 -7.92
C ARG A 204 -4.20 0.48 -7.83
N PHE A 205 -3.50 0.85 -6.76
CA PHE A 205 -2.19 0.32 -6.42
C PHE A 205 -2.34 -0.97 -5.63
N ILE A 206 -1.69 -2.05 -6.09
CA ILE A 206 -1.81 -3.40 -5.50
C ILE A 206 -0.41 -3.87 -5.14
N GLY A 207 -0.18 -4.08 -3.85
CA GLY A 207 1.07 -4.60 -3.34
C GLY A 207 1.17 -6.12 -3.49
N MET A 208 2.37 -6.63 -3.75
CA MET A 208 2.66 -8.06 -3.89
C MET A 208 3.78 -8.50 -2.94
N ASN A 209 3.56 -9.56 -2.16
CA ASN A 209 4.59 -10.19 -1.34
C ASN A 209 5.37 -11.23 -2.15
N SER A 210 6.32 -10.75 -2.96
CA SER A 210 7.30 -11.61 -3.64
C SER A 210 8.35 -12.24 -2.72
N ALA A 211 8.44 -11.78 -1.46
CA ALA A 211 9.44 -12.22 -0.50
C ALA A 211 8.99 -13.43 0.35
N LEU A 212 7.77 -13.94 0.16
CA LEU A 212 7.15 -14.92 1.05
C LEU A 212 7.98 -16.20 1.24
N ILE A 213 8.71 -16.67 0.22
CA ILE A 213 9.55 -17.87 0.30
C ILE A 213 11.06 -17.59 0.29
N CYS A 214 11.47 -16.33 0.49
CA CYS A 214 12.87 -15.96 0.64
C CYS A 214 13.50 -16.62 1.88
N ARG A 215 14.72 -17.12 1.76
CA ARG A 215 15.57 -17.60 2.88
C ARG A 215 16.41 -16.47 3.50
N GLY A 216 16.49 -15.31 2.84
CA GLY A 216 17.38 -14.21 3.15
C GLY A 216 18.67 -14.20 2.31
N ARG A 217 19.45 -13.13 2.49
CA ARG A 217 20.67 -12.80 1.73
C ARG A 217 21.55 -14.00 1.40
N ASP A 218 22.16 -13.93 0.21
CA ASP A 218 23.11 -14.88 -0.38
C ASP A 218 22.47 -16.21 -0.83
N GLU A 219 21.45 -16.73 -0.14
CA GLU A 219 20.68 -17.92 -0.60
C GLU A 219 19.59 -17.57 -1.64
N ASP A 220 19.04 -16.36 -1.56
CA ASP A 220 18.10 -15.81 -2.56
C ASP A 220 18.81 -14.96 -3.63
N ALA A 221 20.05 -15.31 -4.02
CA ALA A 221 20.85 -14.53 -4.97
C ALA A 221 20.66 -14.93 -6.46
N GLU A 222 19.78 -15.89 -6.75
CA GLU A 222 19.58 -16.45 -8.09
C GLU A 222 18.14 -16.23 -8.60
N PRO A 223 17.97 -15.61 -9.79
CA PRO A 223 16.67 -15.49 -10.45
C PRO A 223 15.99 -16.84 -10.75
N GLY A 224 14.67 -16.82 -10.95
CA GLY A 224 13.85 -17.98 -11.32
C GLY A 224 13.60 -19.00 -10.21
N LYS A 225 13.82 -18.67 -8.93
CA LYS A 225 13.65 -19.58 -7.78
C LYS A 225 12.50 -19.23 -6.84
N LEU A 226 12.05 -17.98 -6.83
CA LEU A 226 10.99 -17.52 -5.93
C LEU A 226 9.60 -17.89 -6.48
N PHE A 227 8.57 -17.85 -5.64
CA PHE A 227 7.19 -18.09 -6.05
C PHE A 227 6.29 -16.99 -5.49
N LEU A 228 5.42 -16.45 -6.34
CA LEU A 228 4.42 -15.47 -5.94
C LEU A 228 3.10 -16.14 -5.54
N GLY A 229 2.70 -17.21 -6.24
CA GLY A 229 1.50 -17.99 -5.93
C GLY A 229 0.22 -17.47 -6.61
N ALA A 230 -0.75 -18.35 -6.78
CA ALA A 230 -1.92 -18.08 -7.62
C ALA A 230 -2.80 -16.95 -7.10
N LYS A 231 -3.02 -16.89 -5.78
CA LYS A 231 -3.89 -15.88 -5.14
C LYS A 231 -3.38 -14.44 -5.33
N GLN A 232 -2.07 -14.21 -5.26
CA GLN A 232 -1.49 -12.88 -5.48
C GLN A 232 -1.61 -12.43 -6.95
N ARG A 233 -1.32 -13.32 -7.90
CA ARG A 233 -1.35 -12.97 -9.34
C ARG A 233 -2.75 -12.90 -9.95
N ALA A 234 -3.75 -13.56 -9.35
CA ALA A 234 -5.14 -13.60 -9.80
C ALA A 234 -5.92 -12.29 -9.51
N VAL A 235 -5.39 -11.16 -9.98
CA VAL A 235 -5.99 -9.84 -9.78
C VAL A 235 -7.32 -9.72 -10.57
N SER A 236 -8.34 -9.13 -9.93
CA SER A 236 -9.64 -8.83 -10.57
C SER A 236 -9.47 -7.79 -11.69
N MET A 237 -10.50 -7.60 -12.51
CA MET A 237 -10.60 -6.45 -13.41
C MET A 237 -11.94 -5.81 -13.20
N ASP A 238 -11.92 -4.52 -12.85
CA ASP A 238 -13.12 -3.73 -12.60
C ASP A 238 -13.12 -2.60 -13.64
N ASP A 239 -14.26 -2.34 -14.29
CA ASP A 239 -14.35 -1.26 -15.27
C ASP A 239 -14.23 0.11 -14.55
N GLY A 240 -13.62 1.08 -15.24
CA GLY A 240 -13.22 2.36 -14.62
C GLY A 240 -11.99 2.29 -13.71
N VAL A 241 -11.43 1.09 -13.43
CA VAL A 241 -10.25 0.93 -12.57
C VAL A 241 -9.04 0.47 -13.37
N GLU A 242 -7.97 1.26 -13.34
CA GLU A 242 -6.67 0.88 -13.90
C GLU A 242 -5.67 0.56 -12.79
N GLN A 243 -4.86 -0.47 -13.02
CA GLN A 243 -4.09 -1.11 -11.95
C GLN A 243 -2.60 -0.83 -12.04
N ILE A 244 -1.99 -0.62 -10.89
CA ILE A 244 -0.56 -0.37 -10.72
C ILE A 244 -0.05 -1.42 -9.75
N ILE A 245 0.78 -2.34 -10.23
CA ILE A 245 1.27 -3.46 -9.45
C ILE A 245 2.63 -3.10 -8.86
N LEU A 246 2.77 -3.27 -7.55
CA LEU A 246 4.00 -3.02 -6.80
C LEU A 246 4.54 -4.36 -6.30
N MET A 247 5.78 -4.66 -6.62
CA MET A 247 6.47 -5.86 -6.15
C MET A 247 7.92 -5.50 -5.79
N HIS A 248 8.60 -6.30 -4.98
CA HIS A 248 10.02 -6.09 -4.74
C HIS A 248 10.87 -6.72 -5.84
N HIS A 249 10.80 -8.04 -5.98
CA HIS A 249 11.57 -8.75 -7.01
C HIS A 249 10.95 -8.54 -8.41
N PRO A 250 11.76 -8.32 -9.47
CA PRO A 250 11.28 -8.39 -10.85
C PRO A 250 10.73 -9.78 -11.23
N ILE A 251 9.93 -9.84 -12.29
CA ILE A 251 9.30 -11.08 -12.79
C ILE A 251 10.31 -12.22 -13.05
N SER A 252 11.53 -11.87 -13.50
CA SER A 252 12.63 -12.81 -13.76
C SER A 252 13.05 -13.64 -12.54
N TRP A 253 12.75 -13.17 -11.33
CA TRP A 253 13.08 -13.86 -10.07
C TRP A 253 12.09 -14.96 -9.70
N LEU A 254 10.90 -14.95 -10.30
CA LEU A 254 9.83 -15.90 -10.03
C LEU A 254 9.91 -17.12 -10.95
N ALA A 255 9.89 -18.32 -10.37
CA ALA A 255 9.67 -19.57 -11.08
C ALA A 255 8.26 -19.64 -11.70
N ASP A 256 7.24 -19.10 -11.02
CA ASP A 256 5.90 -18.84 -11.59
C ASP A 256 5.80 -17.47 -12.28
N GLY A 257 6.94 -16.89 -12.68
CA GLY A 257 7.06 -15.63 -13.42
C GLY A 257 6.33 -15.61 -14.76
N PRO A 258 6.40 -16.65 -15.61
CA PRO A 258 5.66 -16.68 -16.87
C PRO A 258 4.14 -16.57 -16.68
N ASP A 259 3.59 -17.27 -15.69
CA ASP A 259 2.16 -17.20 -15.35
C ASP A 259 1.81 -15.85 -14.73
N SER A 260 2.60 -15.39 -13.76
CA SER A 260 2.41 -14.08 -13.10
C SER A 260 2.44 -12.93 -14.09
N TRP A 261 3.39 -12.94 -15.03
CA TRP A 261 3.46 -11.95 -16.09
C TRP A 261 2.29 -12.05 -17.06
N ASN A 262 1.83 -13.26 -17.39
CA ASN A 262 0.64 -13.41 -18.24
C ASN A 262 -0.63 -12.85 -17.57
N TYR A 263 -0.74 -12.89 -16.24
CA TYR A 263 -1.78 -12.18 -15.52
C TYR A 263 -1.57 -10.66 -15.55
N PHE A 264 -0.39 -10.19 -15.15
CA PHE A 264 -0.07 -8.78 -14.94
C PHE A 264 -0.04 -7.96 -16.22
N LYS A 265 0.59 -8.46 -17.30
CA LYS A 265 0.67 -7.75 -18.59
C LYS A 265 -0.71 -7.50 -19.23
N ASN A 266 -1.73 -8.23 -18.78
CA ASN A 266 -3.12 -8.10 -19.24
C ASN A 266 -4.02 -7.30 -18.27
N ARG A 267 -3.49 -6.85 -17.12
CA ARG A 267 -4.27 -6.28 -16.01
C ARG A 267 -3.70 -4.98 -15.45
N ALA A 268 -2.38 -4.84 -15.37
CA ALA A 268 -1.73 -3.60 -15.00
C ALA A 268 -1.67 -2.60 -16.19
N ARG A 269 -1.61 -1.30 -15.87
CA ARG A 269 -0.98 -0.26 -16.70
C ARG A 269 0.50 -0.13 -16.41
N ILE A 270 0.85 -0.20 -15.13
CA ILE A 270 2.21 0.00 -14.64
C ILE A 270 2.56 -1.14 -13.70
N PHE A 271 3.74 -1.73 -13.89
CA PHE A 271 4.34 -2.70 -12.99
C PHE A 271 5.65 -2.12 -12.46
N ILE A 272 5.84 -2.12 -11.15
CA ILE A 272 6.99 -1.48 -10.48
C ILE A 272 7.71 -2.51 -9.62
N SER A 273 9.02 -2.64 -9.83
CA SER A 273 9.93 -3.53 -9.09
C SER A 273 11.14 -2.76 -8.50
N GLY A 274 11.88 -3.42 -7.62
CA GLY A 274 13.15 -2.98 -7.04
C GLY A 274 14.21 -4.08 -7.13
N HIS A 275 14.90 -4.35 -6.01
CA HIS A 275 15.80 -5.50 -5.78
C HIS A 275 17.11 -5.51 -6.59
N GLU A 276 17.07 -5.31 -7.91
CA GLU A 276 18.28 -5.36 -8.74
C GLU A 276 19.18 -4.12 -8.60
N HIS A 277 18.74 -3.11 -7.85
CA HIS A 277 19.42 -1.81 -7.64
C HIS A 277 19.74 -1.01 -8.92
N ARG A 278 19.25 -1.47 -10.09
CA ARG A 278 19.48 -0.90 -11.41
C ARG A 278 18.17 -0.27 -11.92
N PRO A 279 18.08 1.07 -11.98
CA PRO A 279 16.95 1.75 -12.58
C PRO A 279 16.82 1.42 -14.08
N ASP A 280 15.64 1.00 -14.51
CA ASP A 280 15.30 0.78 -15.92
C ASP A 280 13.82 1.10 -16.20
N LEU A 281 13.50 1.40 -17.46
CA LEU A 281 12.14 1.65 -17.94
C LEU A 281 11.84 0.79 -19.17
N GLY A 282 10.98 -0.21 -18.99
CA GLY A 282 10.49 -1.06 -20.07
C GLY A 282 9.10 -0.63 -20.54
N VAL A 283 8.84 -0.73 -21.84
CA VAL A 283 7.50 -0.51 -22.41
C VAL A 283 7.15 -1.71 -23.28
N ASP A 284 6.12 -2.45 -22.89
CA ASP A 284 5.66 -3.64 -23.61
C ASP A 284 4.29 -3.39 -24.26
N GLU A 285 4.18 -3.62 -25.57
CA GLU A 285 2.90 -3.62 -26.29
C GLU A 285 2.23 -4.99 -26.13
N ILE A 286 0.98 -4.99 -25.67
CA ILE A 286 0.20 -6.19 -25.34
C ILE A 286 -1.10 -6.19 -26.15
N GLU A 287 -1.25 -7.20 -27.00
CA GLU A 287 -2.47 -7.43 -27.78
C GLU A 287 -3.72 -7.44 -26.87
N GLY A 288 -4.71 -6.61 -27.21
CA GLY A 288 -5.96 -6.47 -26.44
C GLY A 288 -5.86 -5.70 -25.11
N ASN A 289 -4.65 -5.45 -24.59
CA ASN A 289 -4.45 -4.71 -23.33
C ASN A 289 -3.71 -3.36 -23.49
N GLY A 290 -3.33 -2.98 -24.70
CA GLY A 290 -2.64 -1.72 -24.99
C GLY A 290 -1.17 -1.78 -24.55
N THR A 291 -0.74 -0.82 -23.75
CA THR A 291 0.68 -0.69 -23.35
C THR A 291 0.84 -0.90 -21.85
N VAL A 292 1.89 -1.61 -21.45
CA VAL A 292 2.29 -1.77 -20.05
C VAL A 292 3.67 -1.14 -19.84
N LEU A 293 3.75 -0.23 -18.87
CA LEU A 293 5.00 0.36 -18.41
C LEU A 293 5.59 -0.51 -17.28
N ARG A 294 6.85 -0.91 -17.42
CA ARG A 294 7.66 -1.50 -16.36
C ARG A 294 8.63 -0.45 -15.82
N ILE A 295 8.71 -0.33 -14.50
CA ILE A 295 9.64 0.56 -13.80
C ILE A 295 10.44 -0.30 -12.83
N ASP A 296 11.71 -0.52 -13.15
CA ASP A 296 12.65 -1.13 -12.22
C ASP A 296 13.35 0.00 -11.45
N SER A 297 13.34 -0.08 -10.12
CA SER A 297 13.94 0.92 -9.25
C SER A 297 15.44 0.69 -9.05
N GLY A 298 16.19 1.77 -8.91
CA GLY A 298 17.48 1.68 -8.25
C GLY A 298 17.35 1.74 -6.74
N ALA A 299 18.46 1.57 -6.05
CA ALA A 299 18.49 1.70 -4.61
C ALA A 299 18.39 3.15 -4.16
N THR A 300 17.58 3.40 -3.13
CA THR A 300 17.57 4.66 -2.38
C THR A 300 18.87 4.80 -1.60
N VAL A 301 19.36 3.68 -1.07
CA VAL A 301 20.57 3.60 -0.25
C VAL A 301 21.30 2.30 -0.64
N PRO A 302 22.12 2.30 -1.71
CA PRO A 302 22.77 1.09 -2.17
C PRO A 302 23.68 0.50 -1.08
N PRO A 303 23.81 -0.83 -1.01
CA PRO A 303 24.91 -1.45 -0.28
C PRO A 303 26.25 -1.01 -0.87
N LYS A 304 27.30 -1.16 -0.05
CA LYS A 304 28.68 -0.72 -0.25
C LYS A 304 29.12 -0.40 -1.69
N GLY A 305 29.67 0.80 -1.87
CA GLY A 305 29.91 1.45 -3.16
C GLY A 305 31.01 0.88 -4.07
N GLU A 306 31.20 -0.43 -4.13
CA GLU A 306 32.01 -1.14 -5.15
C GLU A 306 31.16 -1.57 -6.37
N ASP A 307 29.86 -1.81 -6.20
CA ASP A 307 28.97 -2.34 -7.26
C ASP A 307 28.52 -1.30 -8.32
N GLY A 308 29.09 -0.10 -8.33
CA GLY A 308 28.75 0.97 -9.28
C GLY A 308 27.39 1.66 -9.08
N HIS A 309 26.50 1.12 -8.25
CA HIS A 309 25.19 1.70 -7.97
C HIS A 309 25.27 3.08 -7.27
N GLY A 310 24.37 3.98 -7.66
CA GLY A 310 24.17 5.28 -7.05
C GLY A 310 23.04 5.28 -6.01
N TYR A 311 22.85 6.38 -5.30
CA TYR A 311 21.64 6.63 -4.51
C TYR A 311 20.61 7.25 -5.46
N THR A 312 19.43 6.67 -5.54
CA THR A 312 18.46 6.94 -6.61
C THR A 312 17.03 6.92 -6.09
N PHE A 313 16.14 7.64 -6.76
CA PHE A 313 14.69 7.58 -6.55
C PHE A 313 13.98 8.11 -7.78
N ASN A 314 12.68 7.89 -7.88
CA ASN A 314 11.86 8.45 -8.96
C ASN A 314 10.75 9.33 -8.41
N ILE A 315 10.31 10.31 -9.19
CA ILE A 315 8.99 10.94 -9.04
C ILE A 315 8.17 10.53 -10.26
N ILE A 316 6.97 10.00 -10.00
CA ILE A 316 6.08 9.45 -11.02
C ILE A 316 4.79 10.25 -10.99
N ASP A 317 4.52 10.97 -12.07
CA ASP A 317 3.28 11.72 -12.27
C ASP A 317 2.31 10.91 -13.12
N LEU A 318 1.06 10.78 -12.68
CA LEU A 318 0.01 9.99 -13.31
C LEU A 318 -1.21 10.90 -13.54
N ALA A 319 -1.37 11.40 -14.76
CA ALA A 319 -2.45 12.32 -15.14
C ALA A 319 -3.43 11.68 -16.14
N LEU A 320 -4.72 11.77 -15.86
CA LEU A 320 -5.79 11.32 -16.74
C LEU A 320 -5.84 12.17 -18.02
N ASP A 321 -5.84 11.50 -19.17
CA ASP A 321 -6.28 12.06 -20.44
C ASP A 321 -7.71 11.56 -20.72
N ASP A 322 -8.69 12.42 -20.36
CA ASP A 322 -10.11 12.15 -20.58
C ASP A 322 -10.46 11.93 -22.06
N GLN A 323 -9.77 12.60 -22.98
CA GLN A 323 -10.12 12.62 -24.41
C GLN A 323 -9.76 11.31 -25.08
N ASN A 324 -8.62 10.73 -24.68
CA ASN A 324 -8.08 9.50 -25.26
C ASN A 324 -8.35 8.25 -24.40
N ALA A 325 -9.06 8.39 -23.26
CA ALA A 325 -9.21 7.37 -22.24
C ALA A 325 -7.86 6.73 -21.89
N ALA A 326 -6.91 7.58 -21.51
CA ALA A 326 -5.51 7.21 -21.32
C ALA A 326 -4.93 7.84 -20.04
N LEU A 327 -3.71 7.42 -19.68
CA LEU A 327 -2.95 7.95 -18.56
C LEU A 327 -1.63 8.50 -19.09
N ASN A 328 -1.44 9.82 -18.99
CA ASN A 328 -0.17 10.47 -19.22
C ASN A 328 0.72 10.22 -17.99
N VAL A 329 1.76 9.42 -18.18
CA VAL A 329 2.72 9.05 -17.15
C VAL A 329 4.02 9.80 -17.41
N VAL A 330 4.56 10.49 -16.41
CA VAL A 330 5.90 11.10 -16.49
C VAL A 330 6.76 10.53 -15.37
N VAL A 331 7.85 9.86 -15.74
CA VAL A 331 8.86 9.36 -14.77
C VAL A 331 10.08 10.28 -14.78
N ARG A 332 10.40 10.85 -13.61
CA ARG A 332 11.60 11.67 -13.35
C ARG A 332 12.49 10.96 -12.33
N GLY A 333 13.56 10.31 -12.80
CA GLY A 333 14.55 9.72 -11.90
C GLY A 333 15.65 10.69 -11.49
N TYR A 334 16.16 10.48 -10.28
CA TYR A 334 17.19 11.30 -9.64
C TYR A 334 18.40 10.45 -9.24
N ILE A 335 19.55 11.11 -9.07
CA ILE A 335 20.83 10.51 -8.68
C ILE A 335 21.58 11.39 -7.69
N TRP A 336 22.23 10.77 -6.70
CA TRP A 336 23.29 11.41 -5.92
C TRP A 336 24.60 11.54 -6.72
N ASP A 337 24.98 12.77 -7.02
CA ASP A 337 26.26 13.08 -7.64
C ASP A 337 27.38 13.07 -6.59
N ARG A 338 28.33 12.14 -6.74
CA ARG A 338 29.47 12.01 -5.81
C ARG A 338 30.46 13.18 -5.90
N GLY A 339 30.47 13.93 -7.00
CA GLY A 339 31.37 15.07 -7.23
C GLY A 339 30.86 16.37 -6.62
N THR A 340 29.55 16.64 -6.70
CA THR A 340 28.92 17.82 -6.06
C THR A 340 28.36 17.52 -4.67
N THR A 341 28.30 16.25 -4.27
CA THR A 341 27.67 15.79 -3.01
C THR A 341 26.24 16.31 -2.86
N SER A 342 25.43 16.09 -3.90
CA SER A 342 24.04 16.54 -3.94
C SER A 342 23.21 15.66 -4.88
N PHE A 343 21.88 15.64 -4.68
CA PHE A 343 20.97 15.06 -5.66
C PHE A 343 20.83 15.96 -6.90
N ARG A 344 20.71 15.33 -8.07
CA ARG A 344 20.36 15.95 -9.36
C ARG A 344 19.42 15.04 -10.15
N GLU A 345 18.80 15.57 -11.18
CA GLU A 345 18.08 14.74 -12.16
C GLU A 345 19.07 13.85 -12.92
N ASP A 346 18.68 12.60 -13.16
CA ASP A 346 19.51 11.64 -13.88
C ASP A 346 19.20 11.65 -15.38
N HIS A 347 19.77 12.62 -16.08
CA HIS A 347 19.65 12.70 -17.54
C HIS A 347 20.48 11.64 -18.29
N GLU A 348 21.26 10.80 -17.59
CA GLU A 348 22.16 9.79 -18.19
C GLU A 348 21.48 8.43 -18.28
N ARG A 349 20.74 7.99 -17.26
CA ARG A 349 19.90 6.77 -17.34
C ARG A 349 18.75 6.90 -18.32
N PHE A 350 18.19 8.11 -18.48
CA PHE A 350 17.18 8.42 -19.49
C PHE A 350 17.78 9.07 -20.75
N ALA A 351 19.09 8.90 -21.01
CA ALA A 351 19.79 9.51 -22.16
C ALA A 351 19.27 8.96 -23.49
N GLY A 352 18.26 9.63 -24.01
CA GLY A 352 17.55 9.29 -25.25
C GLY A 352 16.20 10.02 -25.31
N ASN A 353 15.49 10.08 -24.18
CA ASN A 353 14.24 10.82 -23.99
C ASN A 353 14.29 11.55 -22.63
N HIS A 354 14.47 12.86 -22.66
CA HIS A 354 14.28 13.69 -21.46
C HIS A 354 12.81 13.65 -21.08
N GLU A 355 12.53 13.12 -19.88
CA GLU A 355 11.17 12.77 -19.42
C GLU A 355 10.55 11.66 -20.27
N HIS A 356 10.38 10.48 -19.68
CA HIS A 356 9.55 9.44 -20.29
C HIS A 356 8.08 9.80 -20.06
N GLU A 357 7.62 10.83 -20.80
CA GLU A 357 6.21 11.15 -20.95
C GLU A 357 5.58 10.11 -21.88
N LEU A 358 4.75 9.25 -21.30
CA LEU A 358 4.09 8.13 -21.97
C LEU A 358 2.57 8.30 -21.84
N CYS A 359 1.87 8.44 -22.95
CA CYS A 359 0.43 8.33 -22.99
C CYS A 359 0.06 6.84 -23.07
N LEU A 360 -0.36 6.24 -21.95
CA LEU A 360 -0.73 4.83 -21.85
C LEU A 360 -2.25 4.68 -22.09
N PRO A 361 -2.71 4.02 -23.17
CA PRO A 361 -4.13 3.72 -23.34
C PRO A 361 -4.67 2.92 -22.16
N CYS A 362 -5.87 3.26 -21.68
CA CYS A 362 -6.49 2.67 -20.49
C CYS A 362 -7.80 1.95 -20.85
N PRO A 363 -7.74 0.66 -21.26
CA PRO A 363 -8.92 -0.11 -21.67
C PRO A 363 -10.07 -0.16 -20.67
N ARG A 364 -9.82 -0.04 -19.35
CA ARG A 364 -10.90 -0.03 -18.34
C ARG A 364 -11.56 1.33 -18.23
N PHE A 365 -10.83 2.43 -18.45
CA PHE A 365 -11.42 3.78 -18.52
C PHE A 365 -12.32 3.92 -19.75
N ALA A 366 -11.86 3.38 -20.90
CA ALA A 366 -12.61 3.43 -22.15
C ALA A 366 -14.01 2.80 -22.07
N ARG A 367 -14.20 1.76 -21.23
CA ARG A 367 -15.50 1.08 -21.06
C ARG A 367 -16.57 1.96 -20.41
N VAL A 368 -16.20 2.72 -19.37
CA VAL A 368 -17.12 3.67 -18.69
C VAL A 368 -17.54 4.82 -19.61
N ASN A 369 -16.62 5.28 -20.46
CA ASN A 369 -16.90 6.33 -21.44
C ASN A 369 -17.86 5.89 -22.56
N VAL A 370 -17.97 4.59 -22.84
CA VAL A 370 -18.92 4.05 -23.85
C VAL A 370 -20.34 4.00 -23.29
N GLU A 371 -20.53 3.60 -22.03
CA GLU A 371 -21.86 3.48 -21.41
C GLU A 371 -22.51 4.85 -21.15
N SER A 372 -21.72 5.88 -20.84
CA SER A 372 -22.19 7.25 -20.63
C SER A 372 -22.52 8.00 -21.94
N GLY A 373 -22.12 7.50 -23.11
CA GLY A 373 -22.46 8.05 -24.43
C GLY A 373 -23.73 7.48 -25.08
N GLY A 374 -24.35 6.47 -24.46
CA GLY A 374 -25.41 5.64 -25.06
C GLY A 374 -26.83 6.21 -25.01
N SER A 375 -27.10 7.38 -25.62
CA SER A 375 -28.50 7.83 -25.84
C SER A 375 -29.15 7.12 -27.03
N GLY A 376 -29.46 5.84 -26.86
CA GLY A 376 -30.12 5.01 -27.87
C GLY A 376 -31.18 4.12 -27.21
N ALA A 377 -32.44 4.56 -27.26
CA ALA A 377 -33.55 3.72 -26.85
C ALA A 377 -33.79 2.63 -27.89
N ASP A 378 -33.83 1.38 -27.44
CA ASP A 378 -34.87 0.45 -27.90
C ASP A 378 -35.12 -0.64 -26.84
N ASP A 379 -36.39 -1.06 -26.76
CA ASP A 379 -36.86 -2.07 -25.81
C ASP A 379 -36.20 -3.44 -26.02
N LEU A 380 -35.95 -4.17 -24.93
CA LEU A 380 -36.30 -5.60 -24.84
C LEU A 380 -36.27 -6.07 -23.37
N ALA A 381 -37.43 -6.02 -22.72
CA ALA A 381 -37.61 -6.63 -21.41
C ALA A 381 -37.71 -8.16 -21.52
N GLU A 382 -36.80 -8.89 -20.89
CA GLU A 382 -37.02 -10.31 -20.60
C GLU A 382 -36.62 -10.69 -19.17
N LYS A 383 -37.31 -11.70 -18.63
CA LYS A 383 -37.47 -11.95 -17.20
C LYS A 383 -36.38 -12.88 -16.65
N VAL A 384 -35.79 -12.51 -15.52
CA VAL A 384 -35.20 -13.46 -14.57
C VAL A 384 -35.73 -13.15 -13.17
N ALA A 385 -36.19 -14.18 -12.46
CA ALA A 385 -36.79 -14.04 -11.13
C ALA A 385 -35.71 -14.03 -10.03
N PRO A 386 -35.89 -13.26 -8.93
CA PRO A 386 -34.98 -13.30 -7.80
C PRO A 386 -35.26 -14.53 -6.93
N THR A 387 -34.32 -15.48 -6.88
CA THR A 387 -34.24 -16.45 -5.78
C THR A 387 -33.58 -15.78 -4.57
N GLY A 388 -34.25 -15.82 -3.42
CA GLY A 388 -33.95 -14.92 -2.31
C GLY A 388 -32.62 -15.16 -1.59
N SER A 389 -31.93 -14.06 -1.30
CA SER A 389 -31.00 -13.92 -0.17
C SER A 389 -31.77 -13.39 1.04
N GLN A 390 -31.39 -13.83 2.24
CA GLN A 390 -32.05 -13.41 3.48
C GLN A 390 -31.71 -11.96 3.83
N GLU A 391 -32.72 -11.19 4.22
CA GLU A 391 -32.53 -9.86 4.82
C GLU A 391 -31.78 -10.01 6.15
N VAL A 392 -30.54 -9.51 6.19
CA VAL A 392 -29.89 -9.13 7.45
C VAL A 392 -30.24 -7.66 7.67
N ALA A 393 -30.77 -7.34 8.86
CA ALA A 393 -31.28 -6.01 9.15
C ALA A 393 -30.19 -4.94 8.97
N ALA A 394 -30.53 -3.87 8.24
CA ALA A 394 -29.67 -2.70 8.12
C ALA A 394 -29.64 -1.93 9.44
N GLU A 395 -28.68 -2.23 10.30
CA GLU A 395 -28.19 -1.25 11.27
C GLU A 395 -27.54 -0.10 10.50
N ALA A 396 -27.84 1.14 10.88
CA ALA A 396 -27.29 2.31 10.22
C ALA A 396 -25.79 2.40 10.52
N SER A 397 -24.96 1.98 9.58
CA SER A 397 -23.51 2.23 9.67
C SER A 397 -23.27 3.73 9.62
N MET A 398 -22.90 4.31 10.76
CA MET A 398 -22.18 5.58 10.75
C MET A 398 -20.92 5.34 9.92
N GLY A 399 -20.79 6.04 8.79
CA GLY A 399 -19.61 5.92 7.94
C GLY A 399 -18.35 6.20 8.76
N ILE A 400 -17.38 5.28 8.70
CA ILE A 400 -16.10 5.47 9.38
C ILE A 400 -15.42 6.70 8.77
N ASP A 401 -14.92 7.60 9.60
CA ASP A 401 -14.00 8.65 9.17
C ASP A 401 -12.66 7.99 8.81
N GLU A 402 -12.55 7.54 7.56
CA GLU A 402 -11.40 6.79 7.02
C GLU A 402 -10.09 7.57 7.14
N GLU A 403 -10.14 8.91 7.05
CA GLU A 403 -8.96 9.76 7.19
C GLU A 403 -8.49 9.78 8.65
N ARG A 404 -9.40 10.06 9.59
CA ARG A 404 -9.10 10.03 11.02
C ARG A 404 -8.68 8.63 11.48
N PHE A 405 -9.35 7.58 11.00
CA PHE A 405 -8.98 6.20 11.32
C PHE A 405 -7.60 5.84 10.78
N ALA A 406 -7.24 6.28 9.57
CA ALA A 406 -5.90 6.07 9.03
C ALA A 406 -4.81 6.74 9.89
N GLU A 407 -5.05 7.95 10.40
CA GLU A 407 -4.13 8.62 11.33
C GLU A 407 -4.01 7.91 12.67
N LEU A 408 -5.14 7.47 13.25
CA LEU A 408 -5.16 6.77 14.53
C LEU A 408 -4.47 5.40 14.41
N ARG A 409 -4.69 4.66 13.32
CA ARG A 409 -3.99 3.41 13.00
C ARG A 409 -2.48 3.62 12.88
N LEU A 410 -2.05 4.69 12.22
CA LEU A 410 -0.63 5.04 12.09
C LEU A 410 0.00 5.30 13.47
N LYS A 411 -0.58 6.22 14.25
CA LYS A 411 -0.14 6.56 15.61
C LYS A 411 -0.13 5.31 16.51
N TYR A 412 -1.17 4.48 16.43
CA TYR A 412 -1.29 3.24 17.20
C TYR A 412 -0.11 2.29 16.93
N PHE A 413 0.23 2.01 15.67
CA PHE A 413 1.30 1.06 15.35
C PHE A 413 2.72 1.62 15.44
N HIS A 414 2.94 2.91 15.13
CA HIS A 414 4.29 3.49 15.03
C HIS A 414 4.71 4.28 16.28
N SER A 415 3.78 4.86 17.02
CA SER A 415 4.09 5.67 18.21
C SER A 415 4.01 4.90 19.54
N LEU A 416 3.45 3.69 19.55
CA LEU A 416 3.20 2.90 20.76
C LEU A 416 3.96 1.57 20.78
N THR A 417 4.52 1.24 21.94
CA THR A 417 5.11 -0.07 22.23
C THR A 417 4.05 -1.18 22.27
N PRO A 418 4.40 -2.46 22.03
CA PRO A 418 3.45 -3.57 22.08
C PRO A 418 2.68 -3.69 23.40
N LEU A 419 3.30 -3.31 24.53
CA LEU A 419 2.63 -3.29 25.83
C LEU A 419 1.54 -2.20 25.89
N GLN A 420 1.85 -0.97 25.48
CA GLN A 420 0.88 0.13 25.47
C GLN A 420 -0.31 -0.15 24.54
N ARG A 421 -0.05 -0.82 23.41
CA ARG A 421 -1.10 -1.25 22.47
C ARG A 421 -2.03 -2.30 23.10
N LEU A 422 -1.47 -3.30 23.79
CA LEU A 422 -2.25 -4.26 24.58
C LEU A 422 -3.07 -3.57 25.68
N GLU A 423 -2.45 -2.64 26.44
CA GLU A 423 -3.11 -1.87 27.49
C GLU A 423 -4.31 -1.09 26.95
N ILE A 424 -4.18 -0.40 25.80
CA ILE A 424 -5.31 0.28 25.13
C ILE A 424 -6.45 -0.69 24.80
N LEU A 425 -6.16 -1.87 24.26
CA LEU A 425 -7.22 -2.83 23.91
C LEU A 425 -7.94 -3.40 25.14
N VAL A 426 -7.26 -3.49 26.28
CA VAL A 426 -7.86 -3.88 27.57
C VAL A 426 -8.67 -2.73 28.16
N ASP A 427 -8.13 -1.51 28.20
CA ASP A 427 -8.81 -0.32 28.72
C ASP A 427 -10.08 0.03 27.94
N LEU A 428 -10.09 -0.20 26.63
CA LEU A 428 -11.26 -0.02 25.76
C LEU A 428 -12.25 -1.19 25.79
N ALA A 429 -11.98 -2.20 26.63
CA ALA A 429 -12.76 -3.43 26.82
C ALA A 429 -12.94 -4.26 25.53
N ILE A 430 -11.94 -4.25 24.63
CA ILE A 430 -11.90 -5.11 23.45
C ILE A 430 -11.26 -6.47 23.79
N LEU A 431 -10.25 -6.46 24.66
CA LEU A 431 -9.65 -7.65 25.24
C LEU A 431 -9.97 -7.71 26.74
N PRO A 432 -10.12 -8.91 27.32
CA PRO A 432 -10.33 -9.06 28.76
C PRO A 432 -9.04 -8.76 29.54
N SER A 433 -9.18 -8.30 30.78
CA SER A 433 -8.04 -7.90 31.63
C SER A 433 -7.12 -9.05 32.07
N ASP A 434 -7.55 -10.31 31.89
CA ASP A 434 -6.78 -11.53 32.11
C ASP A 434 -6.25 -12.15 30.79
N TRP A 435 -6.26 -11.39 29.69
CA TRP A 435 -5.77 -11.86 28.39
C TRP A 435 -4.31 -12.37 28.47
N SER A 436 -4.14 -13.67 28.21
CA SER A 436 -2.85 -14.36 28.20
C SER A 436 -2.43 -14.88 26.82
N GLY A 437 -3.12 -14.47 25.76
CA GLY A 437 -2.87 -14.91 24.38
C GLY A 437 -1.75 -14.12 23.68
N SER A 438 -1.17 -14.70 22.63
CA SER A 438 -0.26 -13.95 21.76
C SER A 438 -1.04 -12.94 20.92
N LEU A 439 -0.78 -11.65 21.13
CA LEU A 439 -1.41 -10.57 20.39
C LEU A 439 -0.64 -10.32 19.08
N THR A 440 -1.10 -10.93 17.99
CA THR A 440 -0.49 -10.70 16.66
C THR A 440 -0.99 -9.37 16.06
N SER A 441 -0.16 -8.73 15.24
CA SER A 441 -0.52 -7.46 14.56
C SER A 441 -1.79 -7.54 13.69
N ALA A 442 -2.21 -8.73 13.27
CA ALA A 442 -3.48 -8.93 12.59
C ALA A 442 -4.68 -8.82 13.55
N LEU A 443 -4.57 -9.40 14.76
CA LEU A 443 -5.57 -9.25 15.81
C LEU A 443 -5.63 -7.80 16.32
N GLU A 444 -4.49 -7.14 16.45
CA GLU A 444 -4.43 -5.71 16.79
C GLU A 444 -5.18 -4.85 15.77
N LEU A 445 -4.96 -5.09 14.48
CA LEU A 445 -5.61 -4.33 13.41
C LEU A 445 -7.13 -4.58 13.40
N SER A 446 -7.57 -5.84 13.46
CA SER A 446 -9.00 -6.17 13.52
C SER A 446 -9.68 -5.62 14.79
N ALA A 447 -8.96 -5.49 15.90
CA ALA A 447 -9.47 -4.88 17.12
C ALA A 447 -9.72 -3.37 16.95
N ILE A 448 -8.79 -2.61 16.36
CA ILE A 448 -9.01 -1.17 16.10
C ILE A 448 -9.98 -0.92 14.94
N GLU A 449 -10.07 -1.80 13.95
CA GLU A 449 -11.11 -1.79 12.91
C GLU A 449 -12.51 -2.00 13.54
N ALA A 450 -12.63 -2.91 14.52
CA ALA A 450 -13.87 -3.10 15.27
C ALA A 450 -14.23 -1.89 16.15
N ILE A 451 -13.25 -1.24 16.79
CA ILE A 451 -13.46 0.03 17.51
C ILE A 451 -14.02 1.10 16.57
N ALA A 452 -13.43 1.24 15.37
CA ALA A 452 -13.89 2.18 14.36
C ALA A 452 -15.32 1.87 13.87
N GLY A 453 -15.62 0.59 13.59
CA GLY A 453 -16.96 0.14 13.18
C GLY A 453 -18.04 0.30 14.26
N MET A 454 -17.66 0.33 15.54
CA MET A 454 -18.55 0.70 16.65
C MET A 454 -18.72 2.21 16.84
N GLY A 455 -18.13 3.05 15.99
CA GLY A 455 -18.17 4.51 16.11
C GLY A 455 -17.30 5.08 17.24
N ARG A 456 -16.41 4.28 17.83
CA ARG A 456 -15.63 4.61 19.04
C ARG A 456 -14.23 5.20 18.72
N LEU A 457 -14.12 6.00 17.65
CA LEU A 457 -12.85 6.65 17.27
C LEU A 457 -12.38 7.67 18.32
N ASP A 458 -13.31 8.35 19.01
CA ASP A 458 -12.99 9.27 20.11
C ASP A 458 -12.27 8.56 21.27
N ASP A 459 -12.80 7.40 21.68
CA ASP A 459 -12.21 6.56 22.73
C ASP A 459 -10.78 6.12 22.36
N LEU A 460 -10.58 5.71 21.09
CA LEU A 460 -9.26 5.29 20.58
C LEU A 460 -8.26 6.44 20.57
N GLU A 461 -8.69 7.63 20.14
CA GLU A 461 -7.85 8.83 20.15
C GLU A 461 -7.46 9.26 21.56
N GLU A 462 -8.40 9.25 22.52
CA GLU A 462 -8.10 9.53 23.92
C GLU A 462 -7.12 8.50 24.51
N ALA A 463 -7.31 7.22 24.21
CA ALA A 463 -6.46 6.14 24.69
C ALA A 463 -5.02 6.23 24.14
N ILE A 464 -4.84 6.52 22.85
CA ILE A 464 -3.53 6.79 22.24
C ILE A 464 -2.90 8.05 22.85
N GLY A 465 -3.70 9.11 23.06
CA GLY A 465 -3.25 10.39 23.61
C GLY A 465 -2.66 10.30 25.02
N LYS A 466 -3.16 9.39 25.86
CA LYS A 466 -2.64 9.13 27.22
C LYS A 466 -1.15 8.78 27.23
N TYR A 467 -0.70 7.99 26.25
CA TYR A 467 0.70 7.58 26.13
C TYR A 467 1.56 8.62 25.41
N ALA A 468 1.00 9.33 24.42
CA ALA A 468 1.69 10.44 23.75
C ALA A 468 2.07 11.58 24.73
N ALA A 469 1.20 11.88 25.70
CA ALA A 469 1.47 12.88 26.74
C ALA A 469 2.55 12.45 27.76
N GLY A 470 2.73 11.14 27.97
CA GLY A 470 3.70 10.60 28.94
C GLY A 470 5.17 10.72 28.49
N ALA A 471 5.42 10.73 27.18
CA ALA A 471 6.78 10.75 26.62
C ALA A 471 7.58 12.04 26.91
N GLY A 472 6.91 13.14 27.30
CA GLY A 472 7.55 14.43 27.56
C GLY A 472 8.34 14.54 28.88
N ASN A 473 8.15 13.61 29.82
CA ASN A 473 8.71 13.71 31.20
C ASN A 473 9.82 12.70 31.51
N GLY A 474 10.26 11.89 30.55
CA GLY A 474 11.23 10.79 30.76
C GLY A 474 12.67 11.05 30.29
N ALA A 475 12.94 12.17 29.61
CA ALA A 475 14.25 12.50 29.04
C ALA A 475 15.03 13.47 29.96
N GLY A 476 15.37 13.03 31.18
CA GLY A 476 15.93 13.93 32.18
C GLY A 476 16.41 13.31 33.50
N GLU A 477 17.04 12.12 33.47
CA GLU A 477 17.91 11.61 34.55
C GLU A 477 19.05 10.74 33.98
#